data_AF-A0A7W1IFY0-F1
#
_entry.id   AF-A0A7W1IFY0-F1
#
_cell.length_a   1.000
_cell.length_b   1.000
_cell.length_c   1.000
_cell.angle_alpha   90.00
_cell.angle_beta   90.00
_cell.angle_gamma   90.00
#
_symmetry.space_group_name_H-M   'P 1'
#
loop_
_entity.id
_entity.type
_entity.pdbx_description
1 polymer ?
#
loop_
_entity_poly.entity_id
_entity_poly.type
_entity_poly.pdbx_seq_one_letter_code
_entity_poly.pdbx_strand_id
1 'polypeptide(L)'
;MKTKIYVITFLCIVIQVITYAQQASTPPTQQAANLSFWSAYADKLHLSPSEKKEFLSAHQKISGASLTTGTTVTSNQNKPNPYNPPNTFAGPCINIDYENGNLNGWIPSSGFHPGFNPLGCCPNPGGQQLITSGAGTDPAGGFPMVAPGGNFSLRLGDNNIGGEADRIEQTFMVSASNANFTYRYAVVFQDPGHTVSQQPAFRVEMIDSTGAQVPCTFYNVASGGNIPGFFNSQSQPGVVYKPWTNVLVDLTNYIGQNITIRFSTYDCALGG
;
A
#
# COMPACT_ATOMS: atom_id res chain seq x y z
N MET A 1 -2.18 38.14 -64.72
CA MET A 1 -3.28 37.82 -63.78
C MET A 1 -3.03 36.42 -63.24
N LYS A 2 -3.13 36.23 -61.92
CA LYS A 2 -2.69 35.02 -61.21
C LYS A 2 -3.64 33.85 -61.48
N THR A 3 -3.22 32.88 -62.29
CA THR A 3 -3.95 31.62 -62.49
C THR A 3 -3.65 30.69 -61.31
N LYS A 4 -4.63 30.44 -60.45
CA LYS A 4 -4.52 29.46 -59.36
C LYS A 4 -4.77 28.07 -59.94
N ILE A 5 -3.72 27.25 -59.96
CA ILE A 5 -3.82 25.81 -60.26
C ILE A 5 -4.29 25.12 -58.97
N TYR A 6 -5.48 24.52 -59.00
CA TYR A 6 -5.97 23.64 -57.96
C TYR A 6 -5.54 22.21 -58.32
N VAL A 7 -4.59 21.65 -57.56
CA VAL A 7 -4.26 20.23 -57.65
C VAL A 7 -5.20 19.49 -56.70
N ILE A 8 -6.16 18.77 -57.29
CA ILE A 8 -6.96 17.74 -56.62
C ILE A 8 -6.18 16.43 -56.78
N THR A 9 -5.64 15.90 -55.69
CA THR A 9 -5.08 14.55 -55.66
C THR A 9 -6.02 13.65 -54.87
N PHE A 10 -6.81 12.85 -55.59
CA PHE A 10 -7.42 11.64 -55.05
C PHE A 10 -6.39 10.51 -55.21
N LEU A 11 -5.91 9.94 -54.10
CA LEU A 11 -5.14 8.70 -54.12
C LEU A 11 -5.94 7.65 -53.33
N CYS A 12 -6.46 6.67 -54.06
CA CYS A 12 -7.14 5.49 -53.54
C CYS A 12 -6.12 4.40 -53.15
N ILE A 13 -6.35 3.85 -51.95
CA ILE A 13 -6.13 2.45 -51.52
C ILE A 13 -4.69 1.93 -51.44
N VAL A 14 -4.17 1.82 -50.22
CA VAL A 14 -3.62 0.54 -49.71
C VAL A 14 -4.04 0.39 -48.25
N ILE A 15 -4.86 -0.61 -47.95
CA ILE A 15 -5.09 -1.11 -46.59
C ILE A 15 -3.74 -1.65 -46.10
N GLN A 16 -3.03 -0.89 -45.26
CA GLN A 16 -1.94 -1.45 -44.49
C GLN A 16 -2.52 -2.01 -43.20
N VAL A 17 -2.66 -3.34 -43.18
CA VAL A 17 -2.70 -4.10 -41.93
C VAL A 17 -1.39 -3.79 -41.22
N ILE A 18 -1.43 -2.98 -40.16
CA ILE A 18 -0.27 -2.85 -39.28
C ILE A 18 -0.25 -4.12 -38.42
N THR A 19 0.46 -5.13 -38.92
CA THR A 19 1.04 -6.14 -38.03
C THR A 19 2.09 -5.41 -37.19
N TYR A 20 1.76 -5.05 -35.96
CA TYR A 20 2.80 -4.81 -34.97
C TYR A 20 3.44 -6.17 -34.65
N ALA A 21 4.50 -6.49 -35.39
CA ALA A 21 5.48 -7.46 -34.93
C ALA A 21 6.02 -6.93 -33.59
N GLN A 22 5.94 -7.73 -32.54
CA GLN A 22 6.60 -7.48 -31.27
C GLN A 22 8.10 -7.33 -31.56
N GLN A 23 8.61 -6.10 -31.63
CA GLN A 23 10.02 -5.89 -31.39
C GLN A 23 10.23 -6.28 -29.93
N ALA A 24 11.02 -7.33 -29.72
CA ALA A 24 11.57 -7.67 -28.42
C ALA A 24 12.35 -6.44 -27.92
N SER A 25 11.67 -5.59 -27.15
CA SER A 25 12.30 -4.56 -26.37
C SER A 25 13.12 -5.28 -25.31
N THR A 26 14.43 -5.22 -25.47
CA THR A 26 15.39 -5.45 -24.40
C THR A 26 14.87 -4.78 -23.12
N PRO A 27 14.82 -5.49 -21.98
CA PRO A 27 14.32 -4.93 -20.73
C PRO A 27 15.08 -3.63 -20.42
N PRO A 28 14.41 -2.53 -20.04
CA PRO A 28 15.10 -1.39 -19.50
C PRO A 28 15.87 -1.89 -18.28
N THR A 29 17.17 -1.66 -18.28
CA THR A 29 18.05 -1.91 -17.13
C THR A 29 17.45 -1.24 -15.90
N GLN A 30 16.86 -2.06 -15.02
CA GLN A 30 16.27 -1.65 -13.75
C GLN A 30 17.38 -1.22 -12.80
N GLN A 31 17.82 0.04 -12.84
CA GLN A 31 18.52 0.63 -11.69
C GLN A 31 18.55 2.16 -11.64
N ALA A 32 18.25 2.89 -12.72
CA ALA A 32 18.29 4.36 -12.71
C ALA A 32 16.90 5.05 -12.83
N ALA A 33 15.83 4.32 -13.11
CA ALA A 33 14.50 4.88 -13.40
C ALA A 33 13.60 5.17 -12.17
N ASN A 34 14.12 5.01 -10.95
CA ASN A 34 13.29 4.94 -9.75
C ASN A 34 12.94 6.35 -9.23
N LEU A 35 13.91 7.22 -8.90
CA LEU A 35 13.64 8.47 -8.18
C LEU A 35 12.99 9.60 -8.97
N SER A 36 13.35 9.79 -10.23
CA SER A 36 12.81 10.88 -11.07
C SER A 36 11.34 10.68 -11.41
N PHE A 37 10.94 9.43 -11.65
CA PHE A 37 9.55 9.03 -11.83
C PHE A 37 8.71 9.35 -10.57
N TRP A 38 9.18 8.94 -9.39
CA TRP A 38 8.47 9.19 -8.13
C TRP A 38 8.39 10.67 -7.78
N SER A 39 9.43 11.45 -8.09
CA SER A 39 9.42 12.90 -7.85
C SER A 39 8.36 13.59 -8.70
N ALA A 40 8.31 13.26 -10.00
CA ALA A 40 7.31 13.80 -10.92
C ALA A 40 5.89 13.34 -10.58
N TYR A 41 5.72 12.15 -10.02
CA TYR A 41 4.43 11.64 -9.59
C TYR A 41 3.93 12.32 -8.30
N ALA A 42 4.80 12.53 -7.32
CA ALA A 42 4.47 13.29 -6.11
C ALA A 42 4.06 14.74 -6.44
N ASP A 43 4.65 15.35 -7.48
CA ASP A 43 4.23 16.66 -7.98
C ASP A 43 2.82 16.64 -8.58
N LYS A 44 2.44 15.57 -9.29
CA LYS A 44 1.08 15.39 -9.81
C LYS A 44 0.03 15.18 -8.72
N LEU A 45 0.41 14.57 -7.60
CA LEU A 45 -0.45 14.37 -6.43
C LEU A 45 -0.58 15.63 -5.55
N HIS A 46 0.11 16.73 -5.91
CA HIS A 46 0.13 17.97 -5.13
C HIS A 46 0.52 17.76 -3.66
N LEU A 47 1.41 16.80 -3.39
CA LEU A 47 1.90 16.54 -2.03
C LEU A 47 2.65 17.75 -1.48
N SER A 48 2.45 18.06 -0.20
CA SER A 48 3.28 19.05 0.50
C SER A 48 4.75 18.64 0.47
N PRO A 49 5.71 19.57 0.66
CA PRO A 49 7.13 19.23 0.67
C PRO A 49 7.51 18.12 1.65
N SER A 50 6.84 18.05 2.82
CA SER A 50 7.02 16.99 3.81
C SER A 50 6.47 15.64 3.33
N GLU A 51 5.27 15.64 2.75
CA GLU A 51 4.63 14.42 2.22
C GLU A 51 5.38 13.89 1.01
N LYS A 52 5.85 14.77 0.12
CA LYS A 52 6.69 14.40 -1.03
C LYS A 52 8.00 13.78 -0.57
N LYS A 53 8.68 14.38 0.42
CA LYS A 53 9.93 13.83 0.98
C LYS A 53 9.71 12.44 1.58
N GLU A 54 8.63 12.27 2.33
CA GLU A 54 8.24 10.97 2.88
C GLU A 54 7.97 9.94 1.80
N PHE A 55 7.13 10.31 0.83
CA PHE A 55 6.76 9.48 -0.31
C PHE A 55 8.01 8.98 -1.05
N LEU A 56 8.96 9.88 -1.34
CA LEU A 56 10.23 9.50 -1.97
C LEU A 56 11.10 8.61 -1.10
N SER A 57 11.15 8.84 0.21
CA SER A 57 11.94 8.03 1.15
C SER A 57 11.41 6.60 1.26
N ALA A 58 10.08 6.42 1.21
CA ALA A 58 9.46 5.09 1.20
C ALA A 58 9.79 4.32 -0.08
N HIS A 59 9.80 4.99 -1.24
CA HIS A 59 10.09 4.36 -2.53
C HIS A 59 11.61 4.11 -2.77
N GLN A 60 12.50 4.89 -2.16
CA GLN A 60 13.95 4.64 -2.18
C GLN A 60 14.35 3.34 -1.48
N LYS A 61 13.70 3.00 -0.36
CA LYS A 61 14.04 1.81 0.46
C LYS A 61 13.81 0.46 -0.25
N ILE A 62 13.06 0.45 -1.35
CA ILE A 62 12.85 -0.74 -2.20
C ILE A 62 14.04 -0.96 -3.16
N SER A 63 14.77 0.10 -3.53
CA SER A 63 15.88 0.02 -4.50
C SER A 63 17.21 -0.50 -3.93
N GLY A 64 17.34 -0.55 -2.60
CA GLY A 64 18.56 -1.03 -1.91
C GLY A 64 18.54 -2.50 -1.49
N ALA A 65 17.42 -3.22 -1.67
CA ALA A 65 17.36 -4.65 -1.41
C ALA A 65 17.96 -5.39 -2.61
N SER A 66 19.26 -5.70 -2.53
CA SER A 66 19.94 -6.55 -3.52
C SER A 66 19.29 -7.93 -3.55
N LEU A 67 18.49 -8.20 -4.59
CA LEU A 67 18.10 -9.55 -4.99
C LEU A 67 19.38 -10.30 -5.38
N THR A 68 19.97 -11.04 -4.45
CA THR A 68 21.09 -11.94 -4.76
C THR A 68 20.58 -13.08 -5.62
N THR A 69 20.85 -12.99 -6.91
CA THR A 69 20.86 -14.08 -7.88
C THR A 69 21.65 -15.27 -7.35
N GLY A 70 21.03 -16.45 -7.24
CA GLY A 70 21.79 -17.68 -7.03
C GLY A 70 21.09 -18.88 -6.40
N THR A 71 19.90 -19.27 -6.83
CA THR A 71 19.55 -20.71 -6.88
C THR A 71 18.45 -20.95 -7.92
N THR A 72 18.73 -21.80 -8.89
CA THR A 72 17.82 -22.20 -9.96
C THR A 72 16.67 -23.00 -9.35
N VAL A 73 15.58 -22.32 -8.96
CA VAL A 73 14.30 -23.01 -8.72
C VAL A 73 13.67 -23.19 -10.09
N THR A 74 13.68 -24.43 -10.58
CA THR A 74 12.84 -24.83 -11.71
C THR A 74 11.41 -24.49 -11.37
N SER A 75 10.85 -23.47 -12.04
CA SER A 75 9.46 -23.13 -11.91
C SER A 75 8.62 -24.24 -12.54
N ASN A 76 8.16 -25.19 -11.73
CA ASN A 76 6.95 -25.92 -12.04
C ASN A 76 5.77 -24.95 -11.87
N GLN A 77 5.63 -24.04 -12.84
CA GLN A 77 4.37 -23.34 -13.09
C GLN A 77 3.38 -24.38 -13.61
N ASN A 78 2.71 -25.08 -12.70
CA ASN A 78 1.44 -25.80 -12.90
C ASN A 78 0.98 -26.45 -11.58
N LYS A 79 1.02 -25.72 -10.48
CA LYS A 79 0.22 -26.06 -9.30
C LYS A 79 -0.71 -24.89 -9.02
N PRO A 80 -2.04 -25.05 -9.18
CA PRO A 80 -2.98 -24.03 -8.76
C PRO A 80 -2.73 -23.71 -7.30
N ASN A 81 -2.55 -22.43 -6.98
CA ASN A 81 -2.65 -21.96 -5.61
C ASN A 81 -4.02 -22.42 -5.06
N PRO A 82 -4.09 -23.23 -3.98
CA PRO A 82 -5.36 -23.71 -3.44
C PRO A 82 -6.23 -22.60 -2.82
N TYR A 83 -5.78 -21.34 -2.88
CA TYR A 83 -6.55 -20.16 -2.52
C TYR A 83 -6.65 -19.18 -3.69
N ASN A 84 -7.15 -19.64 -4.83
CA ASN A 84 -7.76 -18.73 -5.80
C ASN A 84 -9.28 -18.85 -5.60
N PRO A 85 -9.92 -18.03 -4.75
CA PRO A 85 -11.36 -18.00 -4.74
C PRO A 85 -11.83 -17.72 -6.17
N PRO A 86 -12.89 -18.38 -6.67
CA PRO A 86 -13.46 -18.05 -7.96
C PRO A 86 -13.66 -16.55 -8.03
N ASN A 87 -13.41 -15.96 -9.20
CA ASN A 87 -13.48 -14.53 -9.53
C ASN A 87 -14.92 -14.02 -9.30
N THR A 88 -15.32 -14.03 -8.05
CA THR A 88 -16.55 -13.54 -7.49
C THR A 88 -16.37 -12.05 -7.53
N PHE A 89 -17.23 -11.37 -8.29
CA PHE A 89 -17.32 -9.92 -8.20
C PHE A 89 -17.47 -9.57 -6.73
N ALA A 90 -16.46 -8.95 -6.14
CA ALA A 90 -16.58 -8.48 -4.79
C ALA A 90 -17.71 -7.45 -4.78
N GLY A 91 -18.50 -7.42 -3.71
CA GLY A 91 -19.54 -6.41 -3.55
C GLY A 91 -18.96 -4.98 -3.58
N PRO A 92 -19.82 -3.95 -3.57
CA PRO A 92 -19.36 -2.60 -3.28
C PRO A 92 -18.66 -2.56 -1.92
N CYS A 93 -17.93 -1.49 -1.63
CA CYS A 93 -17.31 -1.26 -0.32
C CYS A 93 -18.32 -1.52 0.82
N ILE A 94 -18.06 -2.51 1.68
CA ILE A 94 -18.91 -2.84 2.83
C ILE A 94 -18.24 -2.28 4.07
N ASN A 95 -18.87 -1.29 4.72
CA ASN A 95 -18.40 -0.74 6.01
C ASN A 95 -16.89 -0.41 5.97
N ILE A 96 -16.47 0.18 4.85
CA ILE A 96 -15.06 0.45 4.54
C ILE A 96 -14.45 1.51 5.46
N ASP A 97 -15.29 2.33 6.08
CA ASP A 97 -14.96 3.40 7.01
C ASP A 97 -15.19 3.02 8.49
N TYR A 98 -15.64 1.78 8.76
CA TYR A 98 -15.95 1.25 10.08
C TYR A 98 -17.16 1.89 10.79
N GLU A 99 -17.97 2.70 10.10
CA GLU A 99 -19.04 3.49 10.73
C GLU A 99 -20.22 2.65 11.26
N ASN A 100 -20.28 1.36 10.94
CA ASN A 100 -21.20 0.42 11.59
C ASN A 100 -20.71 -0.05 12.98
N GLY A 101 -19.55 0.42 13.45
CA GLY A 101 -18.98 0.08 14.75
C GLY A 101 -18.49 -1.37 14.87
N ASN A 102 -18.19 -2.01 13.74
CA ASN A 102 -17.74 -3.41 13.69
C ASN A 102 -16.83 -3.66 12.46
N LEU A 103 -16.33 -4.89 12.32
CA LEU A 103 -15.43 -5.32 11.23
C LEU A 103 -16.18 -5.97 10.05
N ASN A 104 -17.49 -5.76 9.91
CA ASN A 104 -18.23 -6.33 8.77
C ASN A 104 -17.60 -5.86 7.46
N GLY A 105 -17.46 -6.77 6.49
CA GLY A 105 -16.75 -6.52 5.23
C GLY A 105 -15.24 -6.70 5.28
N TRP A 106 -14.63 -6.78 6.47
CA TRP A 106 -13.19 -6.94 6.64
C TRP A 106 -12.81 -8.36 7.09
N ILE A 107 -11.64 -8.82 6.65
CA ILE A 107 -11.06 -10.11 7.01
C ILE A 107 -9.85 -9.84 7.93
N PRO A 108 -10.01 -10.04 9.26
CA PRO A 108 -8.90 -9.92 10.20
C PRO A 108 -8.04 -11.19 10.20
N SER A 109 -6.74 -11.02 10.36
CA SER A 109 -5.78 -12.11 10.53
C SER A 109 -4.55 -11.65 11.31
N SER A 110 -3.86 -12.58 11.94
CA SER A 110 -2.67 -12.33 12.75
C SER A 110 -1.60 -13.38 12.50
N GLY A 111 -0.43 -13.13 13.05
CA GLY A 111 0.72 -13.99 12.98
C GLY A 111 1.87 -13.33 13.72
N PHE A 112 3.06 -13.44 13.13
CA PHE A 112 4.27 -12.93 13.74
C PHE A 112 5.12 -12.15 12.75
N HIS A 113 5.98 -11.29 13.28
CA HIS A 113 7.08 -10.74 12.53
C HIS A 113 7.93 -11.90 11.96
N PRO A 114 8.20 -11.95 10.64
CA PRO A 114 8.92 -13.07 10.03
C PRO A 114 10.33 -13.31 10.59
N GLY A 115 10.98 -12.25 11.06
CA GLY A 115 12.26 -12.33 11.77
C GLY A 115 12.19 -12.86 13.20
N PHE A 116 10.99 -12.87 13.82
CA PHE A 116 10.75 -13.43 15.15
C PHE A 116 10.33 -14.90 15.07
N ASN A 117 9.39 -15.21 14.17
CA ASN A 117 8.87 -16.57 13.99
C ASN A 117 8.73 -16.88 12.49
N PRO A 118 9.24 -18.04 12.03
CA PRO A 118 9.23 -18.41 10.61
C PRO A 118 7.83 -18.65 10.03
N LEU A 119 6.79 -18.86 10.86
CA LEU A 119 5.41 -18.88 10.38
C LEU A 119 4.99 -17.53 9.77
N GLY A 120 5.59 -16.43 10.26
CA GLY A 120 5.38 -15.09 9.76
C GLY A 120 3.93 -14.61 9.88
N CYS A 121 3.65 -13.54 9.15
CA CYS A 121 2.33 -12.94 9.05
C CYS A 121 1.61 -13.43 7.78
N CYS A 122 0.31 -13.68 7.80
CA CYS A 122 -0.61 -13.72 8.94
C CYS A 122 -1.56 -14.92 8.72
N PRO A 123 -1.14 -16.14 9.10
CA PRO A 123 -1.88 -17.36 8.81
C PRO A 123 -3.09 -17.58 9.73
N ASN A 124 -3.15 -16.90 10.88
CA ASN A 124 -4.19 -17.12 11.89
C ASN A 124 -5.38 -16.18 11.65
N PRO A 125 -6.64 -16.65 11.66
CA PRO A 125 -7.80 -15.76 11.60
C PRO A 125 -7.95 -14.91 12.88
N GLY A 126 -8.40 -13.66 12.73
CA GLY A 126 -8.52 -12.74 13.87
C GLY A 126 -7.18 -12.24 14.38
N GLY A 127 -7.19 -11.52 15.50
CA GLY A 127 -6.00 -10.86 16.02
C GLY A 127 -6.34 -9.68 16.92
N GLN A 128 -5.53 -8.63 16.83
CA GLN A 128 -5.58 -7.43 17.68
C GLN A 128 -6.35 -6.27 17.04
N GLN A 129 -7.36 -6.59 16.23
CA GLN A 129 -8.24 -5.60 15.62
C GLN A 129 -9.29 -5.13 16.63
N LEU A 130 -9.27 -3.83 16.94
CA LEU A 130 -10.22 -3.22 17.87
C LEU A 130 -10.88 -2.00 17.24
N ILE A 131 -12.21 -1.98 17.21
CA ILE A 131 -12.96 -0.77 16.87
C ILE A 131 -12.87 0.22 18.03
N THR A 132 -12.35 1.40 17.75
CA THR A 132 -12.30 2.55 18.66
C THR A 132 -13.48 3.48 18.41
N SER A 133 -13.92 4.19 19.44
CA SER A 133 -14.98 5.19 19.37
C SER A 133 -14.78 6.28 20.43
N GLY A 134 -15.54 7.37 20.32
CA GLY A 134 -15.55 8.46 21.32
C GLY A 134 -14.42 9.49 21.15
N ALA A 135 -14.31 10.37 22.15
CA ALA A 135 -13.45 11.57 22.10
C ALA A 135 -12.08 11.38 22.77
N GLY A 136 -11.62 10.14 22.97
CA GLY A 136 -10.32 9.84 23.57
C GLY A 136 -9.15 10.29 22.68
N THR A 137 -8.00 10.56 23.29
CA THR A 137 -6.76 10.88 22.60
C THR A 137 -5.73 9.78 22.82
N ASP A 138 -4.90 9.53 21.80
CA ASP A 138 -3.75 8.63 21.91
C ASP A 138 -2.77 9.14 22.99
N PRO A 139 -2.33 8.28 23.93
CA PRO A 139 -1.49 8.69 25.04
C PRO A 139 -0.06 9.08 24.64
N ALA A 140 0.44 8.59 23.49
CA ALA A 140 1.78 8.89 23.01
C ALA A 140 1.82 10.19 22.20
N GLY A 141 0.86 10.36 21.30
CA GLY A 141 0.84 11.45 20.32
C GLY A 141 -0.18 12.54 20.57
N GLY A 142 -1.12 12.35 21.51
CA GLY A 142 -2.15 13.34 21.86
C GLY A 142 -3.18 13.63 20.75
N PHE A 143 -3.14 12.91 19.64
CA PHE A 143 -4.12 13.03 18.56
C PHE A 143 -5.38 12.19 18.87
N PRO A 144 -6.55 12.52 18.30
CA PRO A 144 -7.78 11.76 18.55
C PRO A 144 -7.64 10.27 18.19
N MET A 145 -8.18 9.36 19.01
CA MET A 145 -8.19 7.91 18.72
C MET A 145 -9.12 7.53 17.56
N VAL A 146 -10.07 8.41 17.23
CA VAL A 146 -10.97 8.30 16.07
C VAL A 146 -10.56 9.36 15.05
N ALA A 147 -10.47 8.98 13.78
CA ALA A 147 -10.14 9.90 12.70
C ALA A 147 -11.12 11.08 12.67
N PRO A 148 -10.64 12.34 12.56
CA PRO A 148 -11.53 13.50 12.55
C PRO A 148 -12.62 13.43 11.47
N GLY A 149 -13.89 13.50 11.87
CA GLY A 149 -15.04 13.42 10.96
C GLY A 149 -15.66 12.02 10.81
N GLY A 150 -15.13 11.00 11.49
CA GLY A 150 -15.80 9.71 11.71
C GLY A 150 -16.25 9.53 13.15
N ASN A 151 -17.08 8.51 13.41
CA ASN A 151 -17.46 8.09 14.76
C ASN A 151 -16.65 6.89 15.24
N PHE A 152 -16.10 6.11 14.30
CA PHE A 152 -15.34 4.91 14.58
C PHE A 152 -13.99 4.92 13.86
N SER A 153 -13.05 4.16 14.38
CA SER A 153 -11.79 3.85 13.70
C SER A 153 -11.33 2.45 14.09
N LEU A 154 -10.42 1.88 13.31
CA LEU A 154 -9.78 0.61 13.64
C LEU A 154 -8.41 0.87 14.27
N ARG A 155 -8.18 0.29 15.45
CA ARG A 155 -6.82 0.02 15.95
C ARG A 155 -6.40 -1.37 15.46
N LEU A 156 -5.21 -1.44 14.86
CA LEU A 156 -4.59 -2.66 14.35
C LEU A 156 -3.30 -2.92 15.14
N GLY A 157 -3.12 -4.14 15.67
CA GLY A 157 -2.03 -4.45 16.59
C GLY A 157 -2.30 -4.02 18.05
N ASP A 158 -1.29 -4.21 18.89
CA ASP A 158 -1.35 -3.85 20.30
C ASP A 158 -0.04 -3.24 20.85
N ASN A 159 0.09 -3.21 22.18
CA ASN A 159 1.26 -2.69 22.89
C ASN A 159 2.03 -3.80 23.63
N ASN A 160 1.80 -5.06 23.27
CA ASN A 160 2.44 -6.21 23.89
C ASN A 160 3.82 -6.47 23.26
N ILE A 161 4.49 -7.46 23.83
CA ILE A 161 5.73 -8.03 23.31
C ILE A 161 5.39 -9.37 22.65
N GLY A 162 6.37 -9.97 21.96
CA GLY A 162 6.23 -11.29 21.35
C GLY A 162 6.33 -11.31 19.84
N GLY A 163 6.76 -10.20 19.23
CA GLY A 163 7.03 -10.15 17.79
C GLY A 163 5.78 -10.47 16.98
N GLU A 164 4.63 -9.97 17.43
CA GLU A 164 3.33 -10.26 16.84
C GLU A 164 3.14 -9.44 15.56
N ALA A 165 2.22 -9.87 14.72
CA ALA A 165 1.82 -9.16 13.51
C ALA A 165 0.33 -9.27 13.33
N ASP A 166 -0.29 -8.17 12.91
CA ASP A 166 -1.73 -8.06 12.77
C ASP A 166 -2.07 -7.51 11.39
N ARG A 167 -3.12 -8.03 10.76
CA ARG A 167 -3.51 -7.69 9.40
C ARG A 167 -5.01 -7.60 9.25
N ILE A 168 -5.47 -6.65 8.46
CA ILE A 168 -6.87 -6.56 8.05
C ILE A 168 -6.96 -6.30 6.55
N GLU A 169 -7.89 -6.99 5.89
CA GLU A 169 -8.05 -6.91 4.43
C GLU A 169 -9.51 -6.78 4.03
N GLN A 170 -9.78 -6.02 2.96
CA GLN A 170 -11.07 -6.05 2.28
C GLN A 170 -10.84 -6.03 0.77
N THR A 171 -11.54 -6.92 0.07
CA THR A 171 -11.62 -6.92 -1.39
C THR A 171 -12.92 -6.25 -1.81
N PHE A 172 -12.84 -5.30 -2.73
CA PHE A 172 -14.01 -4.59 -3.27
C PHE A 172 -13.88 -4.41 -4.79
N MET A 173 -15.02 -4.33 -5.46
CA MET A 173 -15.05 -4.00 -6.88
C MET A 173 -14.91 -2.48 -7.05
N VAL A 174 -13.97 -2.08 -7.92
CA VAL A 174 -13.81 -0.68 -8.28
C VAL A 174 -14.88 -0.30 -9.31
N SER A 175 -15.54 0.82 -9.06
CA SER A 175 -16.54 1.44 -9.92
C SER A 175 -16.19 2.93 -10.10
N ALA A 176 -16.88 3.60 -11.02
CA ALA A 176 -16.72 5.04 -11.18
C ALA A 176 -17.04 5.84 -9.89
N SER A 177 -17.82 5.27 -8.96
CA SER A 177 -18.18 5.95 -7.70
C SER A 177 -17.15 5.81 -6.60
N ASN A 178 -16.21 4.86 -6.69
CA ASN A 178 -15.19 4.62 -5.67
C ASN A 178 -13.75 4.60 -6.24
N ALA A 179 -13.57 4.96 -7.51
CA ALA A 179 -12.27 5.03 -8.17
C ALA A 179 -11.33 6.06 -7.51
N ASN A 180 -11.89 7.09 -6.86
CA ASN A 180 -11.14 7.97 -5.97
C ASN A 180 -11.26 7.41 -4.54
N PHE A 181 -10.28 6.61 -4.14
CA PHE A 181 -10.27 5.93 -2.86
C PHE A 181 -9.41 6.69 -1.87
N THR A 182 -9.95 7.05 -0.71
CA THR A 182 -9.20 7.72 0.36
C THR A 182 -9.19 6.86 1.61
N TYR A 183 -8.01 6.63 2.19
CA TYR A 183 -7.87 6.08 3.53
C TYR A 183 -7.13 7.06 4.44
N ARG A 184 -7.28 6.86 5.75
CA ARG A 184 -6.59 7.63 6.77
C ARG A 184 -5.89 6.69 7.72
N TYR A 185 -4.70 7.07 8.15
CA TYR A 185 -3.95 6.29 9.12
C TYR A 185 -3.21 7.20 10.10
N ALA A 186 -3.04 6.73 11.32
CA ALA A 186 -2.12 7.25 12.31
C ALA A 186 -1.26 6.09 12.79
N VAL A 187 -0.04 6.36 13.24
CA VAL A 187 0.94 5.33 13.62
C VAL A 187 1.56 5.70 14.95
N VAL A 188 1.71 4.71 15.82
CA VAL A 188 2.48 4.81 17.06
C VAL A 188 3.39 3.60 17.11
N PHE A 189 4.69 3.82 17.28
CA PHE A 189 5.69 2.76 17.39
C PHE A 189 6.60 2.98 18.57
N GLN A 190 7.02 1.89 19.17
CA GLN A 190 8.26 1.89 19.94
C GLN A 190 9.47 1.96 18.99
N ASP A 191 10.47 2.75 19.36
CA ASP A 191 11.79 2.79 18.72
C ASP A 191 12.86 2.31 19.73
N PRO A 192 13.08 0.99 19.84
CA PRO A 192 14.14 0.41 20.68
C PRO A 192 15.55 0.60 20.12
N GLY A 193 15.73 1.29 18.98
CA GLY A 193 17.04 1.51 18.36
C GLY A 193 17.61 0.28 17.63
N HIS A 194 16.76 -0.65 17.20
CA HIS A 194 17.17 -1.80 16.39
C HIS A 194 17.38 -1.44 14.91
N THR A 195 17.90 -2.40 14.14
CA THR A 195 18.01 -2.23 12.69
C THR A 195 16.63 -2.10 12.06
N VAL A 196 16.49 -1.35 10.97
CA VAL A 196 15.20 -1.06 10.33
C VAL A 196 14.37 -2.33 10.02
N SER A 197 15.00 -3.46 9.68
CA SER A 197 14.32 -4.73 9.42
C SER A 197 13.84 -5.48 10.66
N GLN A 198 14.23 -5.01 11.85
CA GLN A 198 13.86 -5.57 13.14
C GLN A 198 12.88 -4.66 13.90
N GLN A 199 12.68 -3.43 13.42
CA GLN A 199 11.86 -2.43 14.07
C GLN A 199 10.37 -2.70 13.84
N PRO A 200 9.49 -2.28 14.78
CA PRO A 200 8.05 -2.25 14.53
C PRO A 200 7.73 -1.51 13.24
N ALA A 201 6.74 -2.02 12.49
CA ALA A 201 6.42 -1.51 11.17
C ALA A 201 4.91 -1.50 10.87
N PHE A 202 4.52 -0.63 9.95
CA PHE A 202 3.20 -0.50 9.40
C PHE A 202 3.30 -0.53 7.87
N ARG A 203 2.44 -1.33 7.26
CA ARG A 203 2.42 -1.57 5.81
C ARG A 203 1.00 -1.41 5.26
N VAL A 204 0.92 -0.80 4.08
CA VAL A 204 -0.29 -0.70 3.27
C VAL A 204 -0.01 -1.28 1.90
N GLU A 205 -0.91 -2.13 1.42
CA GLU A 205 -0.85 -2.76 0.10
C GLU A 205 -2.23 -2.63 -0.56
N MET A 206 -2.26 -2.33 -1.86
CA MET A 206 -3.44 -2.54 -2.70
C MET A 206 -3.05 -3.50 -3.82
N ILE A 207 -3.79 -4.60 -3.95
CA ILE A 207 -3.43 -5.73 -4.80
C ILE A 207 -4.58 -6.01 -5.76
N ASP A 208 -4.28 -6.16 -7.05
CA ASP A 208 -5.29 -6.49 -8.06
C ASP A 208 -5.64 -7.99 -8.07
N SER A 209 -6.62 -8.36 -8.90
CA SER A 209 -7.07 -9.74 -9.03
C SER A 209 -6.01 -10.72 -9.55
N THR A 210 -4.90 -10.23 -10.13
CA THR A 210 -3.78 -11.07 -10.57
C THR A 210 -2.77 -11.31 -9.46
N GLY A 211 -2.94 -10.66 -8.30
CA GLY A 211 -1.98 -10.66 -7.21
C GLY A 211 -0.86 -9.63 -7.37
N ALA A 212 -0.97 -8.73 -8.36
CA ALA A 212 0.02 -7.68 -8.57
C ALA A 212 -0.29 -6.45 -7.70
N GLN A 213 0.75 -5.83 -7.17
CA GLN A 213 0.63 -4.56 -6.44
C GLN A 213 0.16 -3.47 -7.39
N VAL A 214 -0.89 -2.74 -7.00
CA VAL A 214 -1.31 -1.52 -7.68
C VAL A 214 -0.18 -0.49 -7.56
N PRO A 215 0.35 0.06 -8.67
CA PRO A 215 1.46 1.00 -8.63
C PRO A 215 1.19 2.18 -7.68
N CYS A 216 2.23 2.65 -6.99
CA CYS A 216 2.20 3.82 -6.10
C CYS A 216 1.31 3.70 -4.84
N THR A 217 0.71 2.53 -4.57
CA THR A 217 -0.16 2.31 -3.39
C THR A 217 0.55 1.58 -2.25
N PHE A 218 1.75 1.06 -2.53
CA PHE A 218 2.56 0.41 -1.51
C PHE A 218 3.15 1.46 -0.57
N TYR A 219 2.90 1.29 0.73
CA TYR A 219 3.52 2.09 1.77
C TYR A 219 4.07 1.17 2.85
N ASN A 220 5.30 1.40 3.27
CA ASN A 220 5.91 0.66 4.37
C ASN A 220 6.78 1.60 5.18
N VAL A 221 6.48 1.71 6.47
CA VAL A 221 7.23 2.50 7.42
C VAL A 221 7.56 1.65 8.63
N ALA A 222 8.82 1.67 9.03
CA ALA A 222 9.29 1.04 10.26
C ALA A 222 9.83 2.14 11.19
N SER A 223 9.78 1.92 12.49
CA SER A 223 10.26 2.89 13.48
C SER A 223 11.76 3.17 13.31
N GLY A 224 12.18 4.35 13.78
CA GLY A 224 13.52 4.87 13.60
C GLY A 224 13.57 6.39 13.60
N GLY A 225 14.78 6.92 13.77
CA GLY A 225 15.02 8.36 13.75
C GLY A 225 14.79 9.01 12.38
N ASN A 226 14.30 10.25 12.40
CA ASN A 226 14.17 11.14 11.23
C ASN A 226 13.23 10.65 10.11
N ILE A 227 12.21 9.85 10.44
CA ILE A 227 11.16 9.49 9.48
C ILE A 227 10.32 10.75 9.22
N PRO A 228 10.19 11.23 7.97
CA PRO A 228 9.37 12.40 7.69
C PRO A 228 7.92 12.19 8.15
N GLY A 229 7.34 13.20 8.80
CA GLY A 229 5.98 13.14 9.34
C GLY A 229 5.86 12.45 10.71
N PHE A 230 6.96 11.92 11.26
CA PHE A 230 6.98 11.33 12.61
C PHE A 230 7.56 12.30 13.64
N PHE A 231 7.04 12.19 14.86
CA PHE A 231 7.40 12.99 16.02
C PHE A 231 7.78 12.06 17.18
N ASN A 232 8.70 12.50 18.04
CA ASN A 232 8.95 11.81 19.30
C ASN A 232 7.83 12.12 20.29
N SER A 233 7.34 11.10 20.99
CA SER A 233 6.39 11.30 22.08
C SER A 233 7.05 12.05 23.24
N GLN A 234 6.35 13.06 23.76
CA GLN A 234 6.79 13.80 24.94
C GLN A 234 6.37 13.11 26.25
N SER A 235 5.34 12.25 26.19
CA SER A 235 4.79 11.51 27.33
C SER A 235 5.40 10.12 27.47
N GLN A 236 5.94 9.55 26.38
CA GLN A 236 6.47 8.19 26.34
C GLN A 236 7.86 8.16 25.70
N PRO A 237 8.95 8.15 26.49
CA PRO A 237 10.31 8.04 25.97
C PRO A 237 10.50 6.79 25.11
N GLY A 238 11.18 6.94 23.97
CA GLY A 238 11.40 5.83 23.03
C GLY A 238 10.18 5.46 22.20
N VAL A 239 9.13 6.30 22.17
CA VAL A 239 7.97 6.14 21.29
C VAL A 239 7.99 7.24 20.23
N VAL A 240 7.79 6.85 18.98
CA VAL A 240 7.59 7.76 17.85
C VAL A 240 6.18 7.59 17.31
N TYR A 241 5.59 8.69 16.86
CA TYR A 241 4.24 8.65 16.32
C TYR A 241 4.10 9.54 15.08
N LYS A 242 3.12 9.21 14.25
CA LYS A 242 2.64 10.03 13.15
C LYS A 242 1.12 10.20 13.32
N PRO A 243 0.62 11.44 13.45
CA PRO A 243 -0.82 11.67 13.59
C PRO A 243 -1.57 11.34 12.30
N TRP A 244 -2.91 11.45 12.35
CA TRP A 244 -3.79 11.16 11.21
C TRP A 244 -3.32 11.81 9.91
N THR A 245 -3.10 10.96 8.91
CA THR A 245 -2.64 11.32 7.59
C THR A 245 -3.61 10.77 6.56
N ASN A 246 -3.97 11.60 5.57
CA ASN A 246 -4.83 11.20 4.47
C ASN A 246 -3.99 10.67 3.32
N VAL A 247 -4.46 9.59 2.70
CA VAL A 247 -3.89 9.08 1.45
C VAL A 247 -4.99 8.94 0.44
N LEU A 248 -4.80 9.60 -0.70
CA LEU A 248 -5.66 9.52 -1.86
C LEU A 248 -5.04 8.57 -2.89
N VAL A 249 -5.85 7.63 -3.38
CA VAL A 249 -5.48 6.68 -4.43
C VAL A 249 -6.44 6.80 -5.60
N ASP A 250 -5.88 6.91 -6.79
CA ASP A 250 -6.62 6.85 -8.05
C ASP A 250 -6.64 5.42 -8.59
N LEU A 251 -7.80 4.80 -8.55
CA LEU A 251 -8.10 3.45 -9.04
C LEU A 251 -8.85 3.47 -10.39
N THR A 252 -8.87 4.59 -11.12
CA THR A 252 -9.61 4.73 -12.39
C THR A 252 -9.27 3.62 -13.40
N ASN A 253 -7.99 3.24 -13.48
CA ASN A 253 -7.52 2.15 -14.37
C ASN A 253 -7.99 0.75 -13.95
N TYR A 254 -8.57 0.63 -12.75
CA TYR A 254 -9.04 -0.62 -12.16
C TYR A 254 -10.57 -0.71 -12.12
N ILE A 255 -11.32 0.25 -12.69
CA ILE A 255 -12.78 0.16 -12.79
C ILE A 255 -13.20 -1.17 -13.44
N GLY A 256 -14.13 -1.87 -12.80
CA GLY A 256 -14.59 -3.20 -13.18
C GLY A 256 -13.70 -4.35 -12.70
N GLN A 257 -12.62 -4.06 -11.97
CA GLN A 257 -11.73 -5.05 -11.36
C GLN A 257 -11.91 -5.09 -9.85
N ASN A 258 -11.56 -6.24 -9.26
CA ASN A 258 -11.47 -6.38 -7.81
C ASN A 258 -10.09 -5.91 -7.34
N ILE A 259 -10.09 -5.06 -6.31
CA ILE A 259 -8.87 -4.65 -5.59
C ILE A 259 -9.00 -5.12 -4.14
N THR A 260 -7.91 -5.64 -3.60
CA THR A 260 -7.76 -5.93 -2.16
C THR A 260 -6.90 -4.86 -1.52
N ILE A 261 -7.46 -4.12 -0.57
CA ILE A 261 -6.67 -3.26 0.32
C ILE A 261 -6.30 -4.06 1.56
N ARG A 262 -5.02 -3.97 1.95
CA ARG A 262 -4.43 -4.67 3.09
C ARG A 262 -3.66 -3.69 3.94
N PHE A 263 -3.89 -3.75 5.24
CA PHE A 263 -3.11 -3.07 6.26
C PHE A 263 -2.47 -4.11 7.16
N SER A 264 -1.18 -3.97 7.44
CA SER A 264 -0.45 -4.86 8.34
C SER A 264 0.37 -4.04 9.34
N THR A 265 0.37 -4.46 10.59
CA THR A 265 1.33 -4.04 11.61
C THR A 265 2.25 -5.21 11.96
N TYR A 266 3.45 -4.86 12.39
CA TYR A 266 4.44 -5.80 12.87
C TYR A 266 5.10 -5.21 14.10
N ASP A 267 5.27 -6.04 15.12
CA ASP A 267 6.12 -5.74 16.26
C ASP A 267 7.60 -5.83 15.90
N CYS A 268 8.43 -5.55 16.90
CA CYS A 268 9.86 -5.80 16.83
C CYS A 268 10.17 -7.29 16.57
N ALA A 269 11.07 -7.56 15.61
CA ALA A 269 11.50 -8.90 15.27
C ALA A 269 12.24 -9.64 16.41
N LEU A 270 12.72 -8.90 17.42
CA LEU A 270 13.41 -9.49 18.56
C LEU A 270 12.47 -9.91 19.69
N GLY A 271 11.16 -9.62 19.57
CA GLY A 271 10.15 -10.14 20.50
C GLY A 271 9.88 -9.28 21.74
N GLY A 272 10.47 -8.09 21.85
CA GLY A 272 10.30 -7.16 22.98
C GLY A 272 11.43 -7.19 23.99
#